data_AF-A0A8J6M843-F1
#
_entry.id   AF-A0A8J6M843-F1
#
_cell.length_a   1.000
_cell.length_b   1.000
_cell.length_c   1.000
_cell.angle_alpha   90.00
_cell.angle_beta   90.00
_cell.angle_gamma   90.00
#
_symmetry.space_group_name_H-M   'P 1'
#
loop_
_entity.id
_entity.type
_entity.pdbx_description
1 polymer ?
#
loop_
_entity_poly.entity_id
_entity_poly.type
_entity_poly.pdbx_seq_one_letter_code
_entity_poly.pdbx_strand_id
1 'polypeptide(L)'
;MRMIVKKPASEPEYSLHDAHIMELQAERDTLRLVTQYGYVCTAAPYGQVDGDVELTGVDWDSSYIYIIEYQDVLCGNCGAFTGKKMTLETFLLEHSDGTLDIMDESYGFRLTVLSGFLNLQDHILEFKLEIYYTGEIRYLLKE
;
A
#
# COMPACT_ATOMS: atom_id res chain seq x y z
N MET A 1 38.14 -7.89 13.03
CA MET A 1 36.74 -7.47 13.24
C MET A 1 35.94 -7.99 12.07
N ARG A 2 34.96 -8.88 12.30
CA ARG A 2 34.18 -9.52 11.24
C ARG A 2 32.97 -8.62 10.95
N MET A 3 32.95 -7.98 9.79
CA MET A 3 31.84 -7.14 9.36
C MET A 3 30.87 -8.02 8.55
N ILE A 4 29.66 -8.19 9.06
CA ILE A 4 28.55 -8.82 8.34
C ILE A 4 27.80 -7.69 7.65
N VAL A 5 27.84 -7.67 6.32
CA VAL A 5 27.02 -6.78 5.50
C VAL A 5 25.68 -7.47 5.27
N LYS A 6 24.63 -7.04 5.98
CA LYS A 6 23.23 -7.30 5.60
C LYS A 6 23.03 -6.63 4.23
N LYS A 7 22.44 -7.31 3.24
CA LYS A 7 21.83 -6.59 2.10
C LYS A 7 20.44 -6.14 2.53
N PRO A 8 20.21 -4.86 2.83
CA PRO A 8 18.87 -4.35 3.06
C PRO A 8 18.31 -3.92 1.70
N ALA A 9 17.07 -4.27 1.40
CA ALA A 9 16.34 -3.70 0.26
C ALA A 9 17.04 -3.90 -1.10
N SER A 10 16.65 -4.95 -1.84
CA SER A 10 16.63 -4.76 -3.29
C SER A 10 15.60 -3.65 -3.56
N GLU A 11 15.98 -2.67 -4.38
CA GLU A 11 14.98 -1.74 -4.93
C GLU A 11 13.85 -2.57 -5.55
N PRO A 12 12.59 -2.16 -5.37
CA PRO A 12 11.48 -2.89 -5.96
C PRO A 12 11.62 -2.87 -7.48
N GLU A 13 11.37 -4.01 -8.13
CA GLU A 13 11.43 -4.13 -9.60
C GLU A 13 10.33 -3.33 -10.30
N TYR A 14 9.26 -3.03 -9.55
CA TYR A 14 8.14 -2.21 -10.00
C TYR A 14 7.75 -1.21 -8.92
N SER A 15 7.27 -0.05 -9.34
CA SER A 15 6.74 0.99 -8.48
C SER A 15 5.22 0.96 -8.49
N LEU A 16 4.61 1.03 -7.30
CA LEU A 16 3.18 1.21 -7.14
C LEU A 16 2.76 2.68 -7.18
N HIS A 17 3.68 3.63 -7.38
CA HIS A 17 3.32 5.03 -7.58
C HIS A 17 2.33 5.17 -8.75
N ASP A 18 1.26 5.93 -8.54
CA ASP A 18 0.11 6.07 -9.44
C ASP A 18 -0.72 4.79 -9.68
N ALA A 19 -0.47 3.71 -8.94
CA ALA A 19 -1.31 2.52 -9.02
C ALA A 19 -2.69 2.78 -8.39
N HIS A 20 -3.75 2.35 -9.09
CA HIS A 20 -5.10 2.33 -8.56
C HIS A 20 -5.43 0.92 -8.06
N ILE A 21 -5.63 0.79 -6.75
CA ILE A 21 -5.98 -0.47 -6.08
C ILE A 21 -7.50 -0.54 -5.95
N MET A 22 -8.08 -1.50 -6.66
CA MET A 22 -9.53 -1.75 -6.66
C MET A 22 -9.98 -2.45 -5.39
N GLU A 23 -9.14 -3.33 -4.84
CA GLU A 23 -9.49 -4.17 -3.71
C GLU A 23 -8.24 -4.63 -2.96
N LEU A 24 -8.36 -4.76 -1.64
CA LEU A 24 -7.41 -5.46 -0.80
C LEU A 24 -8.01 -6.81 -0.39
N GLN A 25 -7.40 -7.90 -0.81
CA GLN A 25 -7.86 -9.25 -0.51
C GLN A 25 -6.92 -9.92 0.50
N ALA A 26 -7.47 -10.34 1.64
CA ALA A 26 -6.72 -11.08 2.64
C ALA A 26 -7.01 -12.59 2.53
N GLU A 27 -5.96 -13.39 2.37
CA GLU A 27 -6.01 -14.85 2.45
C GLU A 27 -4.90 -15.36 3.37
N ARG A 28 -5.28 -15.89 4.54
CA ARG A 28 -4.35 -16.38 5.58
C ARG A 28 -3.34 -15.32 6.01
N ASP A 29 -2.07 -15.48 5.65
CA ASP A 29 -0.95 -14.57 5.92
C ASP A 29 -0.53 -13.79 4.67
N THR A 30 -1.37 -13.78 3.64
CA THR A 30 -1.11 -13.08 2.38
C THR A 30 -2.12 -11.96 2.17
N LEU A 31 -1.62 -10.78 1.83
CA LEU A 31 -2.42 -9.65 1.38
C LEU A 31 -2.18 -9.45 -0.12
N ARG A 32 -3.25 -9.48 -0.91
CA ARG A 32 -3.22 -9.15 -2.34
C ARG A 32 -3.82 -7.77 -2.57
N LEU A 33 -3.09 -6.94 -3.31
CA LEU A 33 -3.50 -5.64 -3.83
C LEU A 33 -3.95 -5.86 -5.28
N VAL A 34 -5.26 -5.84 -5.50
CA VAL A 34 -5.83 -6.00 -6.84
C VAL A 34 -5.81 -4.65 -7.53
N THR A 35 -5.09 -4.54 -8.64
CA THR A 35 -4.93 -3.28 -9.35
C THR A 35 -5.94 -3.14 -10.49
N GLN A 36 -6.22 -1.91 -10.90
CA GLN A 36 -7.01 -1.64 -12.12
C GLN A 36 -6.16 -1.76 -13.40
N TYR A 37 -4.93 -1.25 -13.37
CA TYR A 37 -4.02 -1.18 -14.52
C TYR A 37 -2.57 -1.53 -14.17
N GLY A 38 -2.35 -2.21 -13.05
CA GLY A 38 -1.03 -2.63 -12.57
C GLY A 38 -0.13 -1.51 -12.06
N TYR A 39 1.15 -1.56 -12.45
CA TYR A 39 2.26 -0.81 -11.85
C TYR A 39 3.39 -0.57 -12.85
N VAL A 40 4.37 0.26 -12.52
CA VAL A 40 5.41 0.72 -13.46
C VAL A 40 6.74 0.03 -13.20
N CYS A 41 7.42 -0.46 -14.25
CA CYS A 41 8.77 -1.02 -14.09
C CYS A 41 9.79 0.06 -13.67
N THR A 42 10.63 -0.24 -12.68
CA THR A 42 11.68 0.70 -12.21
C THR A 42 12.94 0.69 -13.07
N ALA A 43 12.97 -0.14 -14.12
CA ALA A 43 14.04 -0.19 -15.10
C ALA A 43 13.55 0.27 -16.48
N ALA A 44 14.46 0.87 -17.27
CA ALA A 44 14.16 1.28 -18.64
C ALA A 44 13.62 0.09 -19.47
N PRO A 45 12.53 0.27 -20.24
CA PRO A 45 11.96 1.54 -20.69
C PRO A 45 10.92 2.17 -19.75
N TYR A 46 10.79 1.71 -18.50
CA TYR A 46 9.83 2.22 -17.50
C TYR A 46 8.37 2.06 -17.93
N GLY A 47 8.06 0.93 -18.58
CA GLY A 47 6.71 0.62 -19.03
C GLY A 47 5.77 0.31 -17.86
N GLN A 48 4.51 0.68 -18.01
CA GLN A 48 3.42 0.17 -17.19
C GLN A 48 3.13 -1.28 -17.58
N VAL A 49 2.94 -2.13 -16.58
CA VAL A 49 2.58 -3.54 -16.73
C VAL A 49 1.29 -3.81 -15.97
N ASP A 50 0.40 -4.62 -16.53
CA ASP A 50 -0.80 -5.07 -15.84
C ASP A 50 -0.45 -6.23 -14.90
N GLY A 51 -1.05 -6.23 -13.71
CA GLY A 51 -0.75 -7.22 -12.69
C GLY A 51 -1.21 -6.83 -11.30
N ASP A 52 -1.24 -7.79 -10.39
CA ASP A 52 -1.56 -7.57 -8.98
C ASP A 52 -0.30 -7.71 -8.12
N VAL A 53 -0.34 -7.25 -6.87
CA VAL A 53 0.77 -7.41 -5.94
C VAL A 53 0.35 -8.24 -4.74
N GLU A 54 1.20 -9.18 -4.32
CA GLU A 54 1.01 -9.90 -3.06
C GLU A 54 2.13 -9.57 -2.08
N LEU A 55 1.76 -9.38 -0.81
CA LEU A 55 2.67 -9.40 0.32
C LEU A 55 2.38 -10.65 1.13
N THR A 56 3.40 -11.47 1.36
CA THR A 56 3.27 -12.75 2.07
C THR A 56 3.88 -12.70 3.47
N GLY A 57 3.36 -13.52 4.38
CA GLY A 57 3.77 -13.54 5.78
C GLY A 57 3.42 -12.23 6.51
N VAL A 58 2.28 -11.62 6.17
CA VAL A 58 1.75 -10.39 6.78
C VAL A 58 1.45 -10.65 8.25
N ASP A 59 1.95 -9.77 9.11
CA ASP A 59 1.58 -9.71 10.51
C ASP A 59 0.41 -8.73 10.67
N TRP A 60 -0.80 -9.26 10.76
CA TRP A 60 -2.02 -8.48 10.85
C TRP A 60 -2.11 -7.65 12.13
N ASP A 61 -1.53 -8.13 13.23
CA ASP A 61 -1.51 -7.44 14.52
C ASP A 61 -0.53 -6.25 14.51
N SER A 62 0.48 -6.31 13.64
CA SER A 62 1.51 -5.28 13.44
C SER A 62 1.32 -4.45 12.17
N SER A 63 0.17 -4.59 11.49
CA SER A 63 -0.16 -3.83 10.26
C SER A 63 -1.33 -2.88 10.52
N TYR A 64 -1.19 -1.63 10.09
CA TYR A 64 -2.11 -0.55 10.44
C TYR A 64 -2.44 0.33 9.25
N ILE A 65 -3.63 0.91 9.26
CA ILE A 65 -3.98 2.02 8.39
C ILE A 65 -4.34 3.24 9.24
N TYR A 66 -3.97 4.40 8.72
CA TYR A 66 -4.32 5.71 9.25
C TYR A 66 -5.23 6.35 8.22
N ILE A 67 -6.43 6.72 8.63
CA ILE A 67 -7.36 7.50 7.82
C ILE A 67 -7.34 8.93 8.32
N ILE A 68 -7.16 9.86 7.41
CA ILE A 68 -6.97 11.29 7.67
C ILE A 68 -8.07 12.04 6.91
N GLU A 69 -8.87 12.79 7.67
CA GLU A 69 -9.99 13.59 7.17
C GLU A 69 -9.74 15.06 7.46
N TYR A 70 -9.57 15.85 6.39
CA TYR A 70 -9.38 17.29 6.47
C TYR A 70 -10.71 18.00 6.76
N GLN A 71 -10.68 18.98 7.65
CA GLN A 71 -11.91 19.60 8.19
C GLN A 71 -12.30 20.90 7.49
N ASP A 72 -11.29 21.70 7.13
CA ASP A 72 -11.44 23.07 6.65
C ASP A 72 -10.90 23.29 5.23
N VAL A 73 -10.30 22.25 4.64
CA VAL A 73 -9.69 22.27 3.32
C VAL A 73 -10.03 21.00 2.54
N LEU A 74 -9.88 21.05 1.21
CA LEU A 74 -9.95 19.85 0.39
C LEU A 74 -8.81 18.89 0.76
N CYS A 75 -9.10 17.58 0.71
CA CYS A 75 -8.17 16.50 1.01
C CYS A 75 -6.81 16.70 0.30
N GLY A 76 -5.72 16.50 1.03
CA GLY A 76 -4.33 16.65 0.54
C GLY A 76 -3.76 18.07 0.61
N ASN A 77 -4.52 19.08 1.04
CA ASN A 77 -4.00 20.44 1.28
C ASN A 77 -3.51 20.64 2.71
N CYS A 78 -2.68 21.65 2.94
CA CYS A 78 -2.31 22.08 4.29
C CYS A 78 -3.54 22.60 5.05
N GLY A 79 -3.91 21.94 6.15
CA GLY A 79 -5.05 22.32 7.00
C GLY A 79 -5.15 21.47 8.25
N ALA A 80 -6.23 21.66 9.03
CA ALA A 80 -6.49 20.82 10.19
C ALA A 80 -7.13 19.50 9.74
N PHE A 81 -6.75 18.41 10.41
CA PHE A 81 -7.32 17.09 10.16
C PHE A 81 -7.71 16.38 11.46
N THR A 82 -8.65 15.47 11.33
CA THR A 82 -8.93 14.41 12.32
C THR A 82 -8.67 13.05 11.68
N GLY A 83 -8.60 11.99 12.47
CA GLY A 83 -8.33 10.68 11.90
C GLY A 83 -8.44 9.52 12.87
N LYS A 84 -8.33 8.31 12.31
CA LYS A 84 -8.35 7.04 13.05
C LYS A 84 -7.16 6.22 12.61
N LYS A 85 -6.44 5.66 13.58
CA LYS A 85 -5.52 4.53 13.36
C LYS A 85 -6.27 3.25 13.71
N MET A 86 -6.22 2.26 12.85
CA MET A 86 -6.80 0.93 13.10
C MET A 86 -5.92 -0.17 12.51
N THR A 87 -6.17 -1.42 12.90
CA THR A 87 -5.49 -2.56 12.28
C THR A 87 -5.96 -2.71 10.84
N LEU A 88 -5.08 -3.25 9.99
CA LEU A 88 -5.45 -3.53 8.59
C LEU A 88 -6.65 -4.49 8.51
N GLU A 89 -6.70 -5.51 9.38
CA GLU A 89 -7.85 -6.42 9.44
C GLU A 89 -9.18 -5.69 9.72
N THR A 90 -9.18 -4.74 10.66
CA THR A 90 -10.38 -3.93 10.95
C THR A 90 -10.80 -3.12 9.74
N PHE A 91 -9.83 -2.53 9.03
CA PHE A 91 -10.09 -1.73 7.84
C PHE A 91 -10.73 -2.56 6.71
N LEU A 92 -10.24 -3.78 6.47
CA LEU A 92 -10.81 -4.67 5.45
C LEU A 92 -12.28 -5.02 5.73
N LEU A 93 -12.68 -5.06 7.00
CA LEU A 93 -14.06 -5.30 7.41
C LEU A 93 -14.94 -4.04 7.31
N GLU A 94 -14.42 -2.88 7.72
CA GLU A 94 -15.16 -1.61 7.77
C GLU A 94 -15.26 -0.92 6.40
N HIS A 95 -14.30 -1.11 5.50
CA HIS A 95 -14.13 -0.36 4.24
C HIS A 95 -13.92 -1.26 3.02
N SER A 96 -14.67 -2.37 2.95
CA SER A 96 -14.53 -3.37 1.87
C SER A 96 -14.85 -2.85 0.46
N ASP A 97 -15.54 -1.72 0.32
CA ASP A 97 -15.92 -1.11 -0.96
C ASP A 97 -15.05 0.10 -1.36
N GLY A 98 -14.05 0.45 -0.55
CA GLY A 98 -13.14 1.55 -0.83
C GLY A 98 -12.01 1.17 -1.79
N THR A 99 -11.63 2.08 -2.69
CA THR A 99 -10.45 1.93 -3.56
C THR A 99 -9.33 2.86 -3.12
N LEU A 100 -8.08 2.54 -3.48
CA LEU A 100 -6.91 3.33 -3.09
C LEU A 100 -6.18 3.85 -4.32
N ASP A 101 -5.92 5.16 -4.35
CA ASP A 101 -4.91 5.75 -5.23
C ASP A 101 -3.58 5.84 -4.47
N ILE A 102 -2.56 5.15 -4.97
CA ILE A 102 -1.23 5.17 -4.37
C ILE A 102 -0.46 6.39 -4.89
N MET A 103 -0.12 7.30 -3.98
CA MET A 103 0.64 8.51 -4.28
C MET A 103 2.12 8.39 -3.89
N ASP A 104 2.45 7.58 -2.90
CA ASP A 104 3.84 7.33 -2.52
C ASP A 104 3.97 5.96 -1.85
N GLU A 105 5.19 5.42 -1.91
CA GLU A 105 5.55 4.13 -1.34
C GLU A 105 6.94 4.17 -0.71
N SER A 106 7.13 3.44 0.38
CA SER A 106 8.45 3.24 0.97
C SER A 106 8.59 1.83 1.53
N TYR A 107 9.80 1.30 1.38
CA TYR A 107 10.13 -0.07 1.74
C TYR A 107 11.32 -0.08 2.69
N GLY A 108 11.15 -0.62 3.90
CA GLY A 108 12.22 -0.64 4.88
C GLY A 108 11.91 -1.54 6.07
N PHE A 109 12.92 -2.26 6.57
CA PHE A 109 12.80 -3.05 7.80
C PHE A 109 11.54 -3.96 7.86
N ARG A 110 11.25 -4.71 6.78
CA ARG A 110 10.05 -5.58 6.68
C ARG A 110 8.71 -4.84 6.74
N LEU A 111 8.73 -3.53 6.51
CA LEU A 111 7.57 -2.68 6.46
C LEU A 111 7.45 -2.10 5.05
N THR A 112 6.28 -2.27 4.46
CA THR A 112 5.83 -1.49 3.32
C THR A 112 4.94 -0.39 3.84
N VAL A 113 5.22 0.85 3.46
CA VAL A 113 4.33 1.99 3.73
C VAL A 113 3.81 2.50 2.39
N LEU A 114 2.49 2.48 2.22
CA LEU A 114 1.82 3.10 1.08
C LEU A 114 1.04 4.31 1.58
N SER A 115 0.97 5.37 0.81
CA SER A 115 0.16 6.54 1.13
C SER A 115 -0.50 7.10 -0.11
N GLY A 116 -1.64 7.77 0.09
CA GLY A 116 -2.37 8.40 -0.98
C GLY A 116 -3.83 8.62 -0.60
N PHE A 117 -4.74 8.37 -1.52
CA PHE A 117 -6.14 8.68 -1.33
C PHE A 117 -6.99 7.41 -1.22
N LEU A 118 -7.87 7.40 -0.22
CA LEU A 118 -8.93 6.41 -0.05
C LEU A 118 -10.20 6.99 -0.66
N ASN A 119 -10.66 6.37 -1.73
CA ASN A 119 -11.89 6.74 -2.41
C ASN A 119 -13.05 5.92 -1.83
N LEU A 120 -13.99 6.61 -1.19
CA LEU A 120 -15.27 6.07 -0.77
C LEU A 120 -16.36 6.67 -1.68
N GLN A 121 -17.55 6.07 -1.68
CA GLN A 121 -18.63 6.46 -2.61
C GLN A 121 -18.93 7.97 -2.62
N ASP A 122 -18.92 8.59 -1.43
CA ASP A 122 -19.37 9.98 -1.25
C ASP A 122 -18.26 10.98 -0.90
N HIS A 123 -17.04 10.51 -0.63
CA HIS A 123 -15.93 11.39 -0.22
C HIS A 123 -14.55 10.71 -0.39
N ILE A 124 -13.52 11.55 -0.42
CA ILE A 124 -12.12 11.14 -0.57
C ILE A 124 -11.39 11.50 0.73
N LEU A 125 -10.67 10.53 1.28
CA LEU A 125 -9.85 10.68 2.48
C LEU A 125 -8.38 10.47 2.11
N GLU A 126 -7.47 10.95 2.95
CA GLU A 126 -6.05 10.60 2.82
C GLU A 126 -5.76 9.39 3.70
N PHE A 127 -4.89 8.49 3.22
CA PHE A 127 -4.47 7.35 4.01
C PHE A 127 -2.96 7.20 4.07
N LYS A 128 -2.54 6.53 5.14
CA LYS A 128 -1.23 5.90 5.24
C LYS A 128 -1.44 4.44 5.65
N LEU A 129 -0.91 3.50 4.90
CA LEU A 129 -1.03 2.07 5.12
C LEU A 129 0.36 1.51 5.45
N GLU A 130 0.50 0.92 6.62
CA GLU A 130 1.71 0.29 7.15
C GLU A 130 1.50 -1.23 7.17
N ILE A 131 2.21 -1.97 6.31
CA ILE A 131 2.10 -3.42 6.18
C ILE A 131 3.40 -4.05 6.65
N TYR A 132 3.36 -4.70 7.80
CA TYR A 132 4.50 -5.47 8.29
C TYR A 132 4.41 -6.91 7.77
N TYR A 133 5.50 -7.40 7.19
CA TYR A 133 5.51 -8.72 6.56
C TYR A 133 6.85 -9.44 6.75
N THR A 134 6.80 -10.77 6.83
CA THR A 134 7.98 -11.61 7.05
C THR A 134 8.42 -12.39 5.82
N GLY A 135 7.55 -12.51 4.83
CA GLY A 135 7.81 -13.13 3.54
C GLY A 135 8.30 -12.14 2.49
N GLU A 136 7.70 -12.24 1.32
CA GLU A 136 8.12 -11.58 0.08
C GLU A 136 7.00 -10.70 -0.49
N ILE A 137 7.39 -9.69 -1.27
CA ILE A 137 6.52 -8.96 -2.18
C ILE A 137 6.60 -9.67 -3.54
N ARG A 138 5.46 -10.00 -4.13
CA ARG A 138 5.35 -10.71 -5.41
C ARG A 138 4.55 -9.87 -6.39
N TYR A 139 5.10 -9.66 -7.57
CA TYR A 139 4.44 -8.98 -8.69
C TYR A 139 3.83 -10.03 -9.61
N LEU A 140 2.50 -10.10 -9.65
CA LEU A 140 1.72 -11.05 -10.44
C LEU A 140 1.34 -10.45 -11.79
N LEU A 141 2.22 -10.59 -12.78
CA LEU A 141 1.99 -10.08 -14.14
C LEU A 141 0.81 -10.80 -14.81
N LYS A 142 -0.11 -10.03 -15.40
CA LYS A 142 -1.19 -10.55 -16.27
C LYS A 142 -0.68 -10.52 -17.72
N GLU A 143 -0.89 -11.63 -18.45
CA GLU A 143 -0.58 -11.74 -19.89
C GLU A 143 -1.59 -11.01 -20.77
#